data_AF-A0A838IZY2-F1
#
_entry.id   AF-A0A838IZY2-F1
#
_cell.length_a   1.000
_cell.length_b   1.000
_cell.length_c   1.000
_cell.angle_alpha   90.00
_cell.angle_beta   90.00
_cell.angle_gamma   90.00
#
_symmetry.space_group_name_H-M   'P 1'
#
loop_
_entity.id
_entity.type
_entity.pdbx_description
1 polymer ?
#
loop_
_entity_poly.entity_id
_entity_poly.type
_entity_poly.pdbx_seq_one_letter_code
_entity_poly.pdbx_strand_id
1 'polypeptide(L)'
;MHSTTHLSDRDRPSRRDANRRVFWIAFAAGVGFMGALDAAVFHHLLRWHNFYVHAGADWRALSDGILHVLTTGLLFASPLLLWRNRHLISRGQADSLSLAAGVWLGMGAFQFVDGTLFHTVLRLHPVREGAENPLVYDALWIGSSLVLLAIGWLVLRRVR
;
A
#
# COMPACT_ATOMS: atom_id res chain seq x y z
N MET A 1 -16.53 43.54 11.33
CA MET A 1 -16.43 43.27 9.89
C MET A 1 -15.63 41.99 9.69
N HIS A 2 -16.30 40.84 9.61
CA HIS A 2 -15.65 39.59 9.19
C HIS A 2 -15.71 39.52 7.67
N SER A 3 -14.59 39.80 6.99
CA SER A 3 -14.44 39.49 5.58
C SER A 3 -14.50 37.98 5.42
N THR A 4 -15.65 37.47 5.00
CA THR A 4 -15.76 36.16 4.39
C THR A 4 -15.01 36.22 3.07
N THR A 5 -13.77 35.74 3.07
CA THR A 5 -13.02 35.47 1.83
C THR A 5 -13.80 34.40 1.07
N HIS A 6 -14.68 34.85 0.18
CA HIS A 6 -15.33 34.03 -0.82
C HIS A 6 -14.22 33.55 -1.75
N LEU A 7 -13.65 32.36 -1.49
CA LEU A 7 -12.79 31.68 -2.44
C LEU A 7 -13.57 31.60 -3.75
N SER A 8 -13.03 32.20 -4.81
CA SER A 8 -13.67 32.15 -6.11
C SER A 8 -13.76 30.68 -6.56
N ASP A 9 -14.78 30.32 -7.33
CA ASP A 9 -14.94 28.94 -7.83
C ASP A 9 -13.72 28.46 -8.66
N ARG A 10 -12.81 29.37 -9.05
CA ARG A 10 -11.54 29.07 -9.72
C ARG A 10 -10.45 28.49 -8.80
N ASP A 11 -10.56 28.61 -7.47
CA ASP A 11 -9.57 28.08 -6.52
C ASP A 11 -9.88 26.65 -6.07
N ARG A 12 -11.01 26.06 -6.48
CA ARG A 12 -11.36 24.68 -6.15
C ARG A 12 -10.62 23.71 -7.07
N PRO A 13 -10.03 22.62 -6.53
CA PRO A 13 -9.39 21.61 -7.37
C PRO A 13 -10.42 21.00 -8.32
N SER A 14 -10.01 20.71 -9.55
CA SER A 14 -10.87 19.97 -10.48
C SER A 14 -11.22 18.60 -9.88
N ARG A 15 -12.37 18.02 -10.25
CA ARG A 15 -12.76 16.67 -9.81
C ARG A 15 -11.67 15.64 -10.09
N ARG A 16 -11.01 15.75 -11.24
CA ARG A 16 -9.87 14.91 -11.61
C ARG A 16 -8.68 15.06 -10.66
N ASP A 17 -8.34 16.29 -10.28
CA ASP A 17 -7.26 16.56 -9.33
C ASP A 17 -7.60 16.07 -7.91
N ALA A 18 -8.85 16.26 -7.49
CA ALA A 18 -9.35 15.78 -6.21
C ALA A 18 -9.34 14.24 -6.14
N ASN A 19 -9.85 13.57 -7.18
CA ASN A 19 -9.77 12.11 -7.35
C ASN A 19 -8.31 11.64 -7.31
N ARG A 20 -7.41 12.27 -8.08
CA ARG A 20 -5.98 11.91 -8.11
C ARG A 20 -5.32 12.07 -6.75
N ARG A 21 -5.63 13.15 -6.03
CA ARG A 21 -5.08 13.39 -4.68
C ARG A 21 -5.57 12.34 -3.69
N VAL A 22 -6.86 12.07 -3.64
CA VAL A 22 -7.44 11.03 -2.76
C VAL A 22 -6.87 9.66 -3.11
N PHE A 23 -6.77 9.34 -4.39
CA PHE A 23 -6.21 8.09 -4.89
C PHE A 23 -4.79 7.85 -4.38
N TRP A 24 -3.86 8.80 -4.56
CA TRP A 24 -2.46 8.59 -4.17
C TRP A 24 -2.26 8.52 -2.66
N ILE A 25 -3.05 9.28 -1.89
CA ILE A 25 -3.05 9.17 -0.42
C ILE A 25 -3.53 7.76 -0.02
N ALA A 26 -4.61 7.28 -0.63
CA ALA A 26 -5.14 5.95 -0.35
C ALA A 26 -4.22 4.83 -0.85
N PHE A 27 -3.51 5.03 -1.96
CA PHE A 27 -2.48 4.13 -2.48
C PHE A 27 -1.34 3.98 -1.49
N ALA A 28 -0.82 5.09 -0.95
CA ALA A 28 0.19 5.03 0.10
C ALA A 28 -0.32 4.31 1.36
N ALA A 29 -1.59 4.49 1.72
CA ALA A 29 -2.22 3.75 2.81
C ALA A 29 -2.29 2.25 2.52
N GLY A 30 -2.63 1.84 1.29
CA GLY A 30 -2.67 0.45 0.86
C GLY A 30 -1.28 -0.21 0.88
N VAL A 31 -0.25 0.50 0.41
CA VAL A 31 1.16 0.04 0.50
C VAL A 31 1.56 -0.15 1.96
N GLY A 32 1.29 0.85 2.81
CA GLY A 32 1.61 0.76 4.23
C GLY A 32 0.87 -0.37 4.95
N PHE A 33 -0.42 -0.55 4.65
CA PHE A 33 -1.23 -1.63 5.22
C PHE A 33 -0.68 -3.00 4.83
N MET A 34 -0.46 -3.24 3.54
CA MET A 34 0.00 -4.55 3.09
C MET A 34 1.39 -4.88 3.59
N GLY A 35 2.33 -3.92 3.55
CA GLY A 35 3.67 -4.16 4.08
C GLY A 35 3.73 -4.34 5.60
N ALA A 36 2.87 -3.64 6.35
CA ALA A 36 2.78 -3.85 7.79
C ALA A 36 2.16 -5.21 8.13
N LEU A 37 1.14 -5.62 7.36
CA LEU A 37 0.53 -6.95 7.49
C LEU A 37 1.53 -8.05 7.16
N ASP A 38 2.31 -7.85 6.10
CA ASP A 38 3.34 -8.78 5.67
C ASP A 38 4.42 -8.98 6.74
N ALA A 39 5.02 -7.88 7.20
CA ALA A 39 5.99 -7.92 8.29
C ALA A 39 5.41 -8.51 9.59
N ALA A 40 4.19 -8.13 9.98
CA ALA A 40 3.57 -8.67 11.20
C ALA A 40 3.29 -10.19 11.10
N VAL A 41 2.71 -10.63 9.98
CA VAL A 41 2.24 -12.01 9.81
C VAL A 41 3.37 -12.92 9.36
N PHE A 42 4.06 -12.61 8.28
CA PHE A 42 5.01 -13.53 7.66
C PHE A 42 6.42 -13.40 8.24
N HIS A 43 6.88 -12.18 8.56
CA HIS A 43 8.20 -12.01 9.15
C HIS A 43 8.20 -12.31 10.66
N HIS A 44 7.21 -11.83 11.41
CA HIS A 44 7.21 -11.93 12.87
C HIS A 44 6.39 -13.10 13.44
N LEU A 45 5.12 -13.24 13.05
CA LEU A 45 4.24 -14.25 13.65
C LEU A 45 4.55 -15.66 13.15
N LEU A 46 4.58 -15.83 11.83
CA LEU A 46 4.82 -17.12 11.18
C LEU A 46 6.31 -17.39 11.00
N ARG A 47 7.13 -16.33 10.97
CA ARG A 47 8.59 -16.40 10.75
C ARG A 47 8.93 -17.20 9.49
N TRP A 48 8.12 -17.02 8.44
CA TRP A 48 8.33 -17.70 7.16
C TRP A 48 9.57 -17.19 6.44
N HIS A 49 9.88 -15.90 6.59
CA HIS A 49 11.03 -15.28 5.96
C HIS A 49 11.49 -14.03 6.71
N ASN A 50 12.71 -13.57 6.41
CA ASN A 50 13.25 -12.28 6.86
C ASN A 50 13.62 -11.48 5.62
N PHE A 51 13.46 -10.16 5.64
CA PHE A 51 13.67 -9.24 4.51
C PHE A 51 15.05 -9.39 3.84
N TYR A 52 16.08 -9.71 4.62
CA TYR A 52 17.40 -9.98 4.07
C TYR A 52 18.00 -11.26 4.63
N VAL A 53 17.78 -12.37 3.93
CA VAL A 53 18.15 -13.73 4.37
C VAL A 53 19.66 -13.95 4.51
N HIS A 54 20.45 -13.20 3.74
CA HIS A 54 21.91 -13.36 3.64
C HIS A 54 22.71 -12.75 4.80
N ALA A 55 22.03 -12.20 5.82
CA ALA A 55 22.68 -11.61 6.99
C ALA A 55 22.64 -12.50 8.24
N GLY A 56 23.43 -12.13 9.25
CA GLY A 56 23.35 -12.71 10.59
C GLY A 56 22.04 -12.37 11.31
N ALA A 57 21.73 -13.09 12.39
CA ALA A 57 20.44 -13.01 13.08
C ALA A 57 20.03 -11.59 13.50
N ASP A 58 20.97 -10.81 14.07
CA ASP A 58 20.69 -9.43 14.51
C ASP A 58 20.31 -8.52 13.34
N TRP A 59 21.02 -8.65 12.22
CA TRP A 59 20.78 -7.85 11.02
C TRP A 59 19.49 -8.25 10.29
N ARG A 60 19.12 -9.54 10.34
CA ARG A 60 17.83 -10.02 9.84
C ARG A 60 16.68 -9.37 10.61
N ALA A 61 16.72 -9.46 11.94
CA ALA A 61 15.72 -8.83 12.81
C ALA A 61 15.67 -7.31 12.62
N LEU A 62 16.82 -6.65 12.47
CA LEU A 62 16.87 -5.22 12.19
C LEU A 62 16.22 -4.88 10.84
N SER A 63 16.51 -5.65 9.79
CA SER A 63 15.95 -5.41 8.45
C SER A 63 14.43 -5.57 8.43
N ASP A 64 13.89 -6.57 9.13
CA ASP A 64 12.45 -6.75 9.32
C ASP A 64 11.83 -5.59 10.10
N GLY A 65 12.49 -5.16 11.18
CA GLY A 65 12.07 -4.03 11.99
C GLY A 65 12.02 -2.71 11.19
N ILE A 66 13.01 -2.47 10.33
CA ILE A 66 13.03 -1.29 9.44
C ILE A 66 11.86 -1.35 8.45
N LEU A 67 11.65 -2.49 7.78
CA LEU A 67 10.50 -2.67 6.89
C LEU A 67 9.18 -2.42 7.63
N HIS A 68 9.03 -2.97 8.83
CA HIS A 68 7.82 -2.83 9.63
C HIS A 68 7.58 -1.38 10.08
N VAL A 69 8.61 -0.67 10.53
CA VAL A 69 8.48 0.75 10.93
C VAL A 69 8.12 1.63 9.74
N LEU A 70 8.74 1.42 8.57
CA LEU A 70 8.45 2.21 7.37
C LEU A 70 7.02 2.00 6.87
N THR A 71 6.59 0.75 6.77
CA THR A 71 5.24 0.39 6.29
C THR A 71 4.16 0.79 7.30
N THR A 72 4.40 0.60 8.59
CA THR A 72 3.52 1.10 9.67
C THR A 72 3.46 2.63 9.68
N GLY A 73 4.59 3.31 9.44
CA GLY A 73 4.65 4.76 9.28
C GLY A 73 3.74 5.24 8.14
N LEU A 74 3.78 4.59 6.98
CA LEU A 74 2.85 4.85 5.86
C LEU A 74 1.39 4.56 6.24
N LEU A 75 1.15 3.46 6.97
CA LEU A 75 -0.18 3.07 7.43
C LEU A 75 -0.81 4.10 8.38
N PHE A 76 -0.02 4.82 9.18
CA PHE A 76 -0.52 5.91 10.03
C PHE A 76 -0.54 7.27 9.34
N ALA A 77 0.53 7.62 8.61
CA ALA A 77 0.66 8.93 7.97
C ALA A 77 -0.41 9.15 6.88
N SER A 78 -0.72 8.11 6.11
CA SER A 78 -1.63 8.22 4.96
C SER A 78 -3.09 8.47 5.40
N PRO A 79 -3.67 7.77 6.38
CA PRO A 79 -4.98 8.11 6.94
C PRO A 79 -5.03 9.48 7.62
N LEU A 80 -3.96 9.92 8.29
CA LEU A 80 -3.90 11.28 8.85
C LEU A 80 -3.93 12.33 7.73
N LEU A 81 -3.21 12.10 6.65
CA LEU A 81 -3.24 12.96 5.47
C LEU A 81 -4.61 12.92 4.77
N LEU A 82 -5.24 11.75 4.71
CA LEU A 82 -6.60 11.59 4.20
C LEU A 82 -7.61 12.35 5.06
N TRP A 83 -7.48 12.29 6.38
CA TRP A 83 -8.30 13.04 7.32
C TRP A 83 -8.19 14.56 7.11
N ARG A 84 -6.98 15.07 6.84
CA ARG A 84 -6.77 16.49 6.47
C ARG A 84 -7.45 16.85 5.15
N ASN A 85 -7.59 15.89 4.23
CA ASN A 85 -8.22 16.06 2.92
C ASN A 85 -9.66 15.51 2.85
N ARG A 86 -10.27 15.13 3.97
CA ARG A 86 -11.59 14.45 4.02
C ARG A 86 -12.72 15.26 3.38
N HIS A 87 -12.57 16.59 3.35
CA HIS A 87 -13.51 17.51 2.72
C HIS A 87 -13.64 17.26 1.21
N LEU A 88 -12.61 16.74 0.54
CA LEU A 88 -12.68 16.38 -0.88
C LEU A 88 -13.74 15.31 -1.10
N ILE A 89 -13.84 14.32 -0.21
CA ILE A 89 -14.82 13.24 -0.30
C ILE A 89 -16.17 13.71 0.25
N SER A 90 -16.19 14.30 1.46
CA SER A 90 -17.44 14.64 2.15
C SER A 90 -18.25 15.73 1.45
N ARG A 91 -17.61 16.56 0.61
CA ARG A 91 -18.28 17.57 -0.23
C ARG A 91 -18.51 17.11 -1.67
N GLY A 92 -18.28 15.83 -1.97
CA GLY A 92 -18.50 15.24 -3.30
C GLY A 92 -17.52 15.70 -4.39
N GLN A 93 -16.40 16.35 -4.01
CA GLN A 93 -15.38 16.81 -4.95
C GLN A 93 -14.51 15.66 -5.49
N ALA A 94 -14.35 14.59 -4.71
CA ALA A 94 -13.73 13.34 -5.10
C ALA A 94 -14.72 12.17 -4.89
N ASP A 95 -14.63 11.17 -5.77
CA ASP A 95 -15.35 9.92 -5.67
C ASP A 95 -14.73 9.02 -4.59
N SER A 96 -15.56 8.48 -3.70
CA SER A 96 -15.15 7.45 -2.73
C SER A 96 -14.52 6.22 -3.38
N LEU A 97 -14.87 5.93 -4.64
CA LEU A 97 -14.25 4.85 -5.42
C LEU A 97 -12.77 5.14 -5.71
N SER A 98 -12.34 6.41 -5.78
CA SER A 98 -10.90 6.76 -5.92
C SER A 98 -10.11 6.35 -4.69
N LEU A 99 -10.70 6.47 -3.50
CA LEU A 99 -10.11 6.00 -2.25
C LEU A 99 -10.00 4.48 -2.27
N ALA A 100 -11.11 3.78 -2.54
CA ALA A 100 -11.12 2.32 -2.56
C ALA A 100 -10.14 1.76 -3.60
N ALA A 101 -10.13 2.30 -4.82
CA ALA A 101 -9.17 1.92 -5.86
C ALA A 101 -7.73 2.13 -5.41
N GLY A 102 -7.44 3.27 -4.77
CA GLY A 102 -6.12 3.57 -4.24
C GLY A 102 -5.66 2.50 -3.25
N VAL A 103 -6.47 2.18 -2.24
CA VAL A 103 -6.11 1.16 -1.23
C VAL A 103 -5.79 -0.19 -1.88
N TRP A 104 -6.70 -0.72 -2.71
CA TRP A 104 -6.50 -2.03 -3.35
C TRP A 104 -5.29 -2.07 -4.28
N LEU A 105 -5.10 -1.02 -5.09
CA LEU A 105 -3.92 -0.93 -5.97
C LEU A 105 -2.63 -0.76 -5.17
N GLY A 106 -2.65 -0.03 -4.06
CA GLY A 106 -1.50 0.13 -3.17
C GLY A 106 -1.10 -1.20 -2.53
N MET A 107 -2.07 -1.95 -2.00
CA MET A 107 -1.84 -3.28 -1.44
C MET A 107 -1.27 -4.24 -2.49
N GLY A 108 -1.91 -4.30 -3.67
CA GLY A 108 -1.46 -5.17 -4.76
C GLY A 108 -0.09 -4.78 -5.32
N ALA A 109 0.21 -3.48 -5.40
CA ALA A 109 1.50 -3.00 -5.88
C ALA A 109 2.64 -3.34 -4.91
N PHE A 110 2.43 -3.18 -3.60
CA PHE A 110 3.40 -3.63 -2.60
C PHE A 110 3.69 -5.12 -2.76
N GLN A 111 2.64 -5.96 -2.73
CA GLN A 111 2.77 -7.41 -2.83
C GLN A 111 3.44 -7.85 -4.14
N PHE A 112 3.12 -7.18 -5.25
CA PHE A 112 3.68 -7.50 -6.56
C PHE A 112 5.17 -7.12 -6.64
N VAL A 113 5.53 -5.91 -6.20
CA VAL A 113 6.94 -5.48 -6.17
C VAL A 113 7.74 -6.39 -5.25
N ASP A 114 7.19 -6.72 -4.09
CA ASP A 114 7.82 -7.63 -3.15
C ASP A 114 8.05 -9.03 -3.77
N GLY A 115 6.99 -9.66 -4.29
CA GLY A 115 7.07 -10.97 -4.95
C GLY A 115 7.97 -11.02 -6.19
N THR A 116 8.00 -9.96 -6.99
CA THR A 116 8.80 -9.94 -8.23
C THR A 116 10.21 -9.46 -7.99
N LEU A 117 10.37 -8.25 -7.45
CA LEU A 117 11.67 -7.62 -7.32
C LEU A 117 12.48 -8.26 -6.18
N PHE A 118 11.92 -8.36 -4.98
CA PHE A 118 12.70 -8.80 -3.82
C PHE A 118 12.79 -10.32 -3.70
N HIS A 119 11.67 -11.04 -3.88
CA HIS A 119 11.64 -12.49 -3.83
C HIS A 119 12.29 -13.14 -5.07
N THR A 120 11.95 -12.71 -6.29
CA THR A 120 12.35 -13.42 -7.53
C THR A 120 13.63 -12.87 -8.17
N VAL A 121 13.69 -11.56 -8.41
CA VAL A 121 14.81 -10.93 -9.14
C VAL A 121 16.05 -10.79 -8.25
N LEU A 122 15.89 -10.19 -7.08
CA LEU A 122 16.99 -9.92 -6.16
C LEU A 122 17.26 -11.06 -5.18
N ARG A 123 16.28 -11.95 -4.98
CA ARG A 123 16.37 -13.12 -4.09
C ARG A 123 16.85 -12.74 -2.69
N LEU A 124 16.36 -11.63 -2.17
CA LEU A 124 16.74 -11.11 -0.85
C LEU A 124 16.09 -11.89 0.29
N HIS A 125 14.86 -12.33 0.07
CA HIS A 125 14.08 -13.10 1.01
C HIS A 125 13.14 -13.97 0.19
N PRO A 126 13.16 -15.32 0.25
CA PRO A 126 12.15 -16.15 -0.41
C PRO A 126 10.83 -16.13 0.39
N VAL A 127 9.67 -16.40 -0.23
CA VAL A 127 8.36 -16.29 0.45
C VAL A 127 8.25 -17.24 1.65
N ARG A 128 8.89 -18.40 1.57
CA ARG A 128 9.04 -19.32 2.70
C ARG A 128 10.42 -19.95 2.68
N GLU A 129 11.25 -19.56 3.64
CA GLU A 129 12.57 -20.13 3.82
C GLU A 129 12.47 -21.64 4.14
N GLY A 130 13.33 -22.43 3.49
CA GLY A 130 13.40 -23.87 3.70
C GLY A 130 12.19 -24.68 3.18
N ALA A 131 11.28 -24.08 2.41
CA ALA A 131 10.18 -24.82 1.80
C ALA A 131 10.69 -25.84 0.77
N GLU A 132 10.18 -27.09 0.82
CA GLU A 132 10.51 -28.13 -0.16
C GLU A 132 10.12 -27.74 -1.59
N ASN A 133 9.03 -26.98 -1.74
CA ASN A 133 8.56 -26.49 -3.03
C ASN A 133 8.34 -24.95 -2.99
N PRO A 134 9.40 -24.15 -3.20
CA PRO A 134 9.33 -22.69 -3.15
C PRO A 134 8.39 -22.10 -4.20
N LEU A 135 8.29 -22.74 -5.38
CA LEU A 135 7.50 -22.24 -6.51
C LEU A 135 6.02 -22.11 -6.19
N VAL A 136 5.47 -22.98 -5.32
CA VAL A 136 4.07 -22.89 -4.89
C VAL A 136 3.84 -21.63 -4.06
N TYR A 137 4.77 -21.30 -3.16
CA TYR A 137 4.67 -20.09 -2.34
C TYR A 137 4.81 -18.83 -3.18
N ASP A 138 5.78 -18.79 -4.08
CA ASP A 138 5.99 -17.66 -4.99
C ASP A 138 4.78 -17.45 -5.91
N ALA A 139 4.19 -18.54 -6.44
CA ALA A 139 3.00 -18.47 -7.27
C ALA A 139 1.77 -17.99 -6.50
N LEU A 140 1.58 -18.42 -5.25
CA LEU A 140 0.49 -17.93 -4.39
C LEU A 140 0.69 -16.45 -4.01
N TRP A 141 1.94 -16.04 -3.76
CA TRP A 141 2.28 -14.66 -3.43
C TRP A 141 1.94 -13.73 -4.59
N ILE A 142 2.44 -14.03 -5.79
CA ILE A 142 2.12 -13.28 -7.02
C ILE A 142 0.64 -13.39 -7.38
N GLY A 143 0.04 -14.58 -7.24
CA GLY A 143 -1.38 -14.78 -7.49
C GLY A 143 -2.26 -13.85 -6.64
N SER A 144 -1.94 -13.73 -5.35
CA SER A 144 -2.66 -12.81 -4.45
C SER A 144 -2.43 -11.34 -4.83
N SER A 145 -1.22 -10.96 -5.25
CA SER A 145 -0.95 -9.58 -5.71
C SER A 145 -1.79 -9.24 -6.95
N LEU A 146 -1.90 -10.16 -7.91
CA LEU A 146 -2.69 -9.96 -9.13
C LEU A 146 -4.18 -9.82 -8.83
N VAL A 147 -4.71 -10.59 -7.87
CA VAL A 147 -6.11 -10.45 -7.42
C VAL A 147 -6.35 -9.05 -6.85
N LEU A 148 -5.47 -8.56 -5.97
CA LEU A 148 -5.59 -7.22 -5.39
C LEU A 148 -5.53 -6.12 -6.45
N LEU A 149 -4.58 -6.23 -7.39
CA LEU A 149 -4.45 -5.30 -8.51
C LEU A 149 -5.69 -5.32 -9.41
N ALA A 150 -6.23 -6.50 -9.70
CA ALA A 150 -7.45 -6.66 -10.50
C ALA A 150 -8.65 -6.00 -9.81
N ILE A 151 -8.85 -6.24 -8.51
CA ILE A 151 -9.91 -5.58 -7.73
C ILE A 151 -9.76 -4.05 -7.81
N GLY A 152 -8.58 -3.53 -7.49
CA GLY A 152 -8.33 -2.09 -7.50
C GLY A 152 -8.53 -1.45 -8.88
N TRP A 153 -8.13 -2.14 -9.95
CA TRP A 153 -8.34 -1.67 -11.31
C TRP A 153 -9.81 -1.70 -11.75
N LEU A 154 -10.56 -2.75 -11.38
CA LEU A 154 -12.00 -2.82 -11.63
C LEU A 154 -12.75 -1.70 -10.90
N VAL A 155 -12.35 -1.36 -9.68
CA VAL A 155 -12.89 -0.22 -8.93
C VAL A 155 -12.50 1.11 -9.59
N LEU A 156 -11.23 1.27 -9.99
CA LEU A 156 -10.74 2.50 -10.62
C LEU A 156 -11.51 2.85 -11.91
N ARG A 157 -11.88 1.84 -12.70
CA ARG A 157 -12.68 2.00 -13.92
C ARG A 157 -14.09 2.56 -13.69
N ARG A 158 -14.59 2.51 -12.45
CA ARG A 158 -15.91 3.02 -12.07
C ARG A 158 -15.86 4.44 -11.50
N VAL A 159 -14.66 5.00 -11.29
CA VAL A 159 -14.47 6.37 -10.80
C VAL A 159 -15.01 7.37 -11.83
N ARG A 160 -15.86 8.28 -11.37
CA ARG A 160 -16.44 9.37 -12.18
C ARG A 160 -15.67 10.68 -12.03
#